data_AF-A0A7X9E603-F1
#
_entry.id   AF-A0A7X9E603-F1
#
_cell.length_a   1.000
_cell.length_b   1.000
_cell.length_c   1.000
_cell.angle_alpha   90.00
_cell.angle_beta   90.00
_cell.angle_gamma   90.00
#
_symmetry.space_group_name_H-M   'P 1'
#
loop_
_entity.id
_entity.type
_entity.pdbx_description
1 polymer ?
#
loop_
_entity_poly.entity_id
_entity_poly.type
_entity_poly.pdbx_seq_one_letter_code
_entity_poly.pdbx_strand_id
1 'polypeptide(L)' 'MKKQYPAFIDNTAELFDSISISAGQRGIQIIIHPNDLLHIAKAELADLI' A
#
# COMPACT_ATOMS: atom_id res chain seq x y z
N MET A 1 -7.80 8.59 -2.34
CA MET A 1 -9.04 7.80 -2.58
C MET A 1 -10.25 8.72 -2.52
N LYS A 2 -11.35 8.47 -3.25
CA LYS A 2 -12.56 9.33 -3.18
C LYS A 2 -13.27 9.25 -1.81
N LYS A 3 -13.16 8.11 -1.13
CA LYS A 3 -13.59 7.91 0.26
C LYS A 3 -12.45 7.24 1.02
N GLN A 4 -12.19 7.69 2.24
CA GLN A 4 -11.19 7.10 3.12
C GLN A 4 -11.83 5.89 3.83
N TYR A 5 -11.26 4.72 3.62
CA TYR A 5 -11.60 3.51 4.35
C TYR A 5 -10.42 3.12 5.24
N PRO A 6 -10.65 2.37 6.34
CA PRO A 6 -9.56 1.67 7.02
C PRO A 6 -8.79 0.82 6.01
N ALA A 7 -7.48 0.92 6.04
CA ALA A 7 -6.58 0.22 5.13
C ALA A 7 -5.53 -0.51 5.96
N PHE A 8 -5.27 -1.75 5.58
CA PHE A 8 -4.27 -2.59 6.23
C PHE A 8 -3.32 -3.11 5.16
N ILE A 9 -2.03 -3.11 5.47
CA ILE A 9 -0.97 -3.64 4.61
C ILE A 9 -0.30 -4.77 5.37
N ASP A 10 0.00 -5.87 4.67
CA ASP A 10 0.66 -7.01 5.29
C ASP A 10 2.07 -6.65 5.78
N ASN A 11 2.46 -7.16 6.94
CA ASN A 11 3.78 -6.93 7.56
C ASN A 11 4.96 -7.30 6.64
N THR A 12 4.78 -8.25 5.72
CA THR A 12 5.83 -8.62 4.76
C THR A 12 6.22 -7.48 3.81
N ALA A 13 5.39 -6.44 3.66
CA ALA A 13 5.73 -5.28 2.84
C ALA A 13 7.00 -4.57 3.31
N GLU A 14 7.31 -4.58 4.61
CA GLU A 14 8.52 -3.97 5.17
C GLU A 14 9.83 -4.66 4.74
N LEU A 15 9.74 -5.88 4.18
CA LEU A 15 10.91 -6.63 3.72
C LEU A 15 11.46 -6.13 2.37
N PHE A 16 10.81 -5.14 1.75
CA PHE A 16 11.12 -4.67 0.40
C PHE A 16 11.36 -3.15 0.37
N ASP A 17 12.39 -2.73 -0.36
CA ASP A 17 12.66 -1.30 -0.62
C ASP A 17 11.52 -0.61 -1.41
N SER A 18 10.79 -1.40 -2.21
CA SER A 18 9.64 -0.92 -2.97
C SER A 18 8.63 -2.04 -3.24
N ILE A 19 7.36 -1.66 -3.33
CA ILE A 19 6.24 -2.53 -3.69
C ILE A 19 5.47 -1.96 -4.88
N SER A 20 4.81 -2.84 -5.63
CA SER A 20 3.93 -2.46 -6.74
C SER A 20 2.48 -2.51 -6.30
N ILE A 21 1.71 -1.44 -6.57
CA ILE A 21 0.26 -1.42 -6.36
C ILE A 21 -0.48 -0.99 -7.63
N SER A 22 -1.76 -1.38 -7.72
CA SER A 22 -2.65 -0.90 -8.78
C SER A 22 -2.80 0.62 -8.73
N ALA A 23 -2.59 1.28 -9.87
CA ALA A 23 -2.78 2.73 -10.01
C ALA A 23 -4.25 3.15 -10.19
N GLY A 24 -5.19 2.20 -10.23
CA GLY A 24 -6.61 2.45 -10.53
C GLY A 24 -6.92 2.58 -12.03
N GLN A 25 -5.96 2.32 -12.91
CA GLN A 25 -6.13 2.27 -14.37
C GLN A 25 -5.47 1.00 -14.92
N ARG A 26 -6.12 0.35 -15.89
CA ARG A 26 -5.61 -0.89 -16.51
C ARG A 26 -4.26 -0.63 -17.18
N GLY A 27 -3.31 -1.53 -16.94
CA GLY A 27 -1.96 -1.46 -17.52
C GLY A 27 -1.01 -0.50 -16.82
N ILE A 28 -1.39 0.10 -15.68
CA ILE A 28 -0.55 1.05 -14.93
C ILE A 28 -0.35 0.54 -13.50
N GLN A 29 0.89 0.64 -13.01
CA GLN A 29 1.28 0.34 -11.63
C GLN A 29 1.96 1.56 -11.00
N ILE A 30 1.90 1.65 -9.68
CA ILE A 30 2.70 2.58 -8.89
C ILE A 30 3.76 1.74 -8.17
N ILE A 31 5.03 2.09 -8.36
CA ILE A 31 6.14 1.59 -7.56
C ILE A 31 6.43 2.60 -6.47
N ILE A 32 6.33 2.20 -5.21
CA ILE A 32 6.39 3.10 -4.06
C ILE A 32 7.06 2.40 -2.88
N HIS A 33 7.75 3.18 -2.04
CA HIS A 33 8.24 2.68 -0.76
C HIS A 33 7.06 2.34 0.16
N PRO A 34 7.02 1.18 0.84
CA PRO A 34 5.91 0.78 1.71
C PRO A 34 5.52 1.84 2.76
N ASN A 35 6.51 2.47 3.39
CA ASN A 35 6.29 3.55 4.37
C ASN A 35 5.57 4.77 3.79
N ASP A 36 5.84 5.14 2.54
CA ASP A 36 5.13 6.23 1.89
C ASP A 36 3.66 5.84 1.67
N LEU A 37 3.41 4.60 1.27
CA LEU A 37 2.05 4.09 1.08
C LEU A 37 1.28 4.07 2.41
N LEU A 38 1.90 3.58 3.49
CA LEU A 38 1.30 3.60 4.84
C LEU A 38 0.88 5.02 5.23
N HIS A 39 1.76 6.01 5.02
CA HIS A 39 1.50 7.40 5.36
C HIS A 39 0.37 8.01 4.53
N ILE A 40 0.45 7.93 3.19
CA ILE A 40 -0.54 8.56 2.30
C ILE A 40 -1.91 7.89 2.38
N ALA A 41 -1.94 6.57 2.60
CA ALA A 41 -3.17 5.81 2.71
C ALA A 41 -3.77 5.84 4.11
N LYS A 42 -3.04 6.36 5.12
CA LYS A 42 -3.38 6.21 6.54
C LYS A 42 -3.67 4.76 6.89
N ALA A 43 -2.81 3.89 6.40
CA ALA A 43 -2.93 2.45 6.58
C ALA A 43 -2.13 2.01 7.81
N GLU A 44 -2.50 0.85 8.33
CA GLU A 44 -1.80 0.19 9.43
C GLU A 44 -1.16 -1.11 8.92
N LEU A 45 0.00 -1.46 9.47
CA LEU A 45 0.60 -2.76 9.26
C LEU A 45 -0.12 -3.81 10.10
N ALA A 46 -0.36 -4.98 9.53
CA ALA A 46 -1.01 -6.09 10.21
C ALA A 46 -0.51 -7.44 9.67
N ASP A 47 -0.55 -8.46 10.53
CA ASP A 47 -0.49 -9.85 10.08
C ASP A 47 -1.86 -10.22 9.48
N LEU A 48 -1.90 -10.49 8.18
CA LEU A 48 -3.11 -10.88 7.48
C LEU A 48 -3.21 -12.41 7.35
N ILE A 49 -4.43 -12.97 7.48
CA ILE A 49 -4.74 -14.42 7.38
C ILE A 49 -5.56 -14.76 6.13
#